data_AF-A0A8T7AII1-F1
#
_entry.id   AF-A0A8T7AII1-F1
#
_cell.length_a   1.000
_cell.length_b   1.000
_cell.length_c   1.000
_cell.angle_alpha   90.00
_cell.angle_beta   90.00
_cell.angle_gamma   90.00
#
_symmetry.space_group_name_H-M   'P 1'
#
loop_
_entity.id
_entity.type
_entity.pdbx_description
1 polymer ?
#
loop_
_entity_poly.entity_id
_entity_poly.type
_entity_poly.pdbx_seq_one_letter_code
_entity_poly.pdbx_strand_id
1 'polypeptide(L)'
;MLAGKAAASMAKNAVKACATVTGNEWAAAQNDLTVEVINDERVIADESMEVQLIELPDGNPKADNYLMVYLPRQKLLYSTSFIYPIPEAVFPPKESIPLSRYFVEWLDNSGLDVEHIYNVHGMGKVEQWQNDAIRNLP
;
A
#
# COMPACT_ATOMS: atom_id res chain seq x y z
N MET A 1 -5.25 3.18 14.58
CA MET A 1 -4.73 3.50 13.22
C MET A 1 -3.65 2.48 12.87
N LEU A 2 -3.63 1.99 11.64
CA LEU A 2 -2.64 1.02 11.16
C LEU A 2 -1.61 1.76 10.29
N ALA A 3 -0.33 1.52 10.53
CA ALA A 3 0.75 2.11 9.76
C ALA A 3 1.94 1.15 9.70
N GLY A 4 2.66 1.15 8.58
CA GLY A 4 3.98 0.53 8.54
C GLY A 4 4.99 1.30 9.40
N LYS A 5 6.15 0.68 9.64
CA LYS A 5 7.10 1.12 10.65
C LYS A 5 7.58 2.57 10.48
N ALA A 6 8.04 2.97 9.29
CA ALA A 6 8.48 4.33 9.02
C ALA A 6 7.35 5.37 9.22
N ALA A 7 6.15 5.07 8.73
CA ALA A 7 5.01 5.97 8.80
C ALA A 7 4.44 6.13 10.23
N ALA A 8 4.61 5.12 11.09
CA ALA A 8 4.03 5.13 12.44
C ALA A 8 4.48 6.32 13.29
N SER A 9 5.75 6.73 13.20
CA SER A 9 6.26 7.89 13.96
C SER A 9 5.64 9.20 13.49
N MET A 10 5.56 9.41 12.16
CA MET A 10 4.89 10.58 11.57
C MET A 10 3.41 10.61 11.94
N ALA A 11 2.73 9.47 11.87
CA ALA A 11 1.31 9.37 12.17
C ALA A 11 1.03 9.68 13.66
N LYS A 12 1.87 9.16 14.58
CA LYS A 12 1.82 9.52 16.01
C LYS A 12 2.04 11.02 16.24
N ASN A 13 2.99 11.64 15.52
CA ASN A 13 3.27 13.07 15.65
C ASN A 13 2.15 13.95 15.07
N ALA A 14 1.56 13.56 13.93
CA ALA A 14 0.45 14.27 13.30
C ALA A 14 -0.81 14.26 14.20
N VAL A 15 -1.13 13.10 14.79
CA VAL A 15 -2.23 12.98 15.76
C VAL A 15 -1.98 13.90 16.97
N LYS A 16 -0.74 13.97 17.48
CA LYS A 16 -0.38 14.90 18.55
C LYS A 16 -0.48 16.37 18.13
N ALA A 17 -0.10 16.73 16.90
CA ALA A 17 -0.08 18.10 16.40
C ALA A 17 -1.47 18.65 16.02
N CYS A 18 -2.38 17.83 15.50
CA CYS A 18 -3.78 18.24 15.23
C CYS A 18 -4.53 18.60 16.51
N ALA A 19 -4.19 17.97 17.65
CA ALA A 19 -4.80 18.25 18.94
C ALA A 19 -4.50 19.67 19.47
N THR A 20 -3.42 20.32 18.98
CA THR A 20 -3.08 21.71 19.35
C THR A 20 -3.94 22.76 18.65
N VAL A 21 -4.71 22.40 17.59
CA VAL A 21 -5.38 23.37 16.72
C VAL A 21 -6.89 23.52 16.99
N THR A 22 -7.58 22.49 17.50
CA THR A 22 -9.06 22.47 17.50
C THR A 22 -9.76 22.66 18.84
N GLY A 23 -9.07 22.62 19.97
CA GLY A 23 -9.71 22.84 21.27
C GLY A 23 -10.65 21.70 21.70
N ASN A 24 -10.28 21.05 22.79
CA ASN A 24 -11.15 20.46 23.81
C ASN A 24 -11.96 19.19 23.50
N GLU A 25 -12.25 18.80 22.25
CA GLU A 25 -12.90 17.50 21.96
C GLU A 25 -11.92 16.40 21.54
N TRP A 26 -10.85 16.75 20.82
CA TRP A 26 -9.79 15.82 20.40
C TRP A 26 -8.74 15.55 21.48
N ALA A 27 -8.66 16.40 22.50
CA ALA A 27 -7.72 16.25 23.61
C ALA A 27 -8.08 15.06 24.52
N ALA A 28 -9.36 14.73 24.66
CA ALA A 28 -9.80 13.55 25.42
C ALA A 28 -9.50 12.23 24.66
N ALA A 29 -9.62 12.24 23.33
CA ALA A 29 -9.31 11.10 22.48
C ALA A 29 -7.79 10.79 22.37
N GLN A 30 -6.90 11.68 22.85
CA GLN A 30 -5.46 11.46 22.83
C GLN A 30 -4.99 10.26 23.66
N ASN A 31 -5.66 9.99 24.80
CA ASN A 31 -5.21 8.95 25.72
C ASN A 31 -5.55 7.54 25.22
N ASP A 32 -6.49 7.40 24.30
CA ASP A 32 -6.97 6.10 23.79
C ASP A 32 -6.52 5.79 22.35
N LEU A 33 -5.81 6.71 21.69
CA LEU A 33 -5.42 6.55 20.29
C LEU A 33 -4.14 5.72 20.17
N THR A 34 -4.33 4.43 19.89
CA THR A 34 -3.23 3.50 19.60
C THR A 34 -2.92 3.45 18.10
N VAL A 35 -1.63 3.49 17.78
CA VAL A 35 -1.10 3.19 16.44
C VAL A 35 -0.48 1.81 16.50
N GLU A 36 -1.11 0.86 15.83
CA GLU A 36 -0.56 -0.48 15.64
C GLU A 36 0.44 -0.41 14.49
N VAL A 37 1.67 -0.85 14.79
CA VAL A 37 2.75 -0.91 13.82
C VAL A 37 2.81 -2.33 13.29
N ILE A 38 2.67 -2.46 11.98
CA ILE A 38 2.78 -3.74 11.29
C ILE A 38 4.25 -3.93 10.95
N ASN A 39 4.81 -5.07 11.38
CA ASN A 39 6.14 -5.51 10.97
C ASN A 39 5.94 -6.76 10.12
N ASP A 40 6.39 -6.72 8.87
CA ASP A 40 6.22 -7.76 7.85
C ASP A 40 4.76 -8.00 7.41
N GLU A 41 3.91 -8.58 8.27
CA GLU A 41 2.53 -8.92 7.93
C GLU A 41 1.57 -8.85 9.14
N ARG A 42 0.31 -8.47 8.87
CA ARG A 42 -0.79 -8.55 9.83
C ARG A 42 -2.06 -9.07 9.16
N VAL A 43 -2.57 -10.20 9.67
CA VAL A 43 -3.87 -10.74 9.25
C VAL A 43 -4.99 -10.19 10.13
N ILE A 44 -6.04 -9.68 9.49
CA ILE A 44 -7.31 -9.28 10.09
C ILE A 44 -8.39 -10.16 9.45
N ALA A 45 -9.09 -10.96 10.25
CA ALA A 45 -10.09 -11.87 9.73
C ALA A 45 -11.36 -11.90 10.60
N ASP A 46 -12.50 -12.10 9.95
CA ASP A 46 -13.76 -12.50 10.56
C ASP A 46 -14.37 -13.67 9.77
N GLU A 47 -15.61 -14.05 10.08
CA GLU A 47 -16.28 -15.16 9.40
C GLU A 47 -16.50 -14.89 7.90
N SER A 48 -16.61 -13.63 7.51
CA SER A 48 -16.92 -13.18 6.15
C SER A 48 -15.67 -12.98 5.29
N MET A 49 -14.57 -12.48 5.87
CA MET A 49 -13.41 -12.02 5.11
C MET A 49 -12.10 -12.18 5.86
N GLU A 50 -11.03 -12.39 5.09
CA GLU A 50 -9.64 -12.28 5.55
C GLU A 50 -8.97 -11.14 4.78
N VAL A 51 -8.24 -10.30 5.50
CA VAL A 51 -7.46 -9.19 4.99
C VAL A 51 -6.04 -9.34 5.51
N GLN A 52 -5.07 -9.42 4.60
CA GLN A 52 -3.66 -9.43 4.93
C GLN A 52 -3.07 -8.05 4.64
N LEU A 53 -2.48 -7.45 5.66
CA LEU A 53 -1.75 -6.19 5.55
C LEU A 53 -0.27 -6.53 5.50
N ILE A 54 0.38 -6.25 4.37
CA ILE A 54 1.75 -6.66 4.12
C ILE A 54 2.63 -5.42 4.05
N GLU A 55 3.64 -5.35 4.89
CA GLU A 55 4.67 -4.32 4.83
C GLU A 55 5.64 -4.63 3.69
N LEU A 56 5.83 -3.67 2.80
CA LEU A 56 6.84 -3.77 1.76
C LEU A 56 8.23 -3.67 2.38
N PRO A 57 9.19 -4.48 1.87
CA PRO A 57 10.56 -4.45 2.36
C PRO A 57 11.21 -3.09 2.08
N ASP A 58 12.31 -2.84 2.77
CA ASP A 58 13.12 -1.63 2.58
C ASP A 58 13.58 -1.49 1.11
N GLY A 59 13.87 -0.24 0.70
CA GLY A 59 14.31 0.05 -0.66
C GLY A 59 13.18 0.28 -1.66
N ASN A 60 11.93 0.35 -1.19
CA ASN A 60 10.81 0.87 -1.97
C ASN A 60 11.09 2.33 -2.40
N PRO A 61 11.17 2.64 -3.71
CA PRO A 61 11.48 3.98 -4.20
C PRO A 61 10.48 5.07 -3.80
N LYS A 62 9.28 4.70 -3.32
CA LYS A 62 8.24 5.63 -2.89
C LYS A 62 8.39 6.04 -1.43
N ALA A 63 8.47 5.07 -0.53
CA ALA A 63 8.90 5.22 0.86
C ALA A 63 9.10 3.84 1.49
N ASP A 64 9.96 3.76 2.49
CA ASP A 64 10.13 2.53 3.26
C ASP A 64 8.82 2.15 3.98
N ASN A 65 8.64 0.85 4.18
CA ASN A 65 7.58 0.29 5.04
C ASN A 65 6.15 0.68 4.62
N TYR A 66 5.91 0.79 3.31
CA TYR A 66 4.55 0.97 2.78
C TYR A 66 3.72 -0.29 3.00
N LEU A 67 2.43 -0.12 3.28
CA LEU A 67 1.51 -1.26 3.41
C LEU A 67 0.79 -1.56 2.10
N MET A 68 0.68 -2.86 1.82
CA MET A 68 -0.18 -3.46 0.81
C MET A 68 -1.36 -4.12 1.49
N VAL A 69 -2.50 -4.19 0.81
CA VAL A 69 -3.69 -4.89 1.33
C VAL A 69 -4.03 -6.03 0.38
N TYR A 70 -3.99 -7.26 0.87
CA TYR A 70 -4.29 -8.45 0.11
C TYR A 70 -5.54 -9.16 0.65
N LEU A 71 -6.41 -9.57 -0.26
CA LEU A 71 -7.65 -10.28 0.01
C LEU A 71 -7.53 -11.67 -0.63
N PRO A 72 -7.08 -12.71 0.12
CA PRO A 72 -6.72 -14.01 -0.46
C PRO A 72 -7.89 -14.72 -1.15
N ARG A 73 -9.10 -14.65 -0.57
CA ARG A 73 -10.30 -15.27 -1.16
C ARG A 73 -10.66 -14.66 -2.53
N GLN A 74 -10.38 -13.38 -2.71
CA GLN A 74 -10.64 -12.63 -3.94
C GLN A 74 -9.43 -12.58 -4.86
N LYS A 75 -8.28 -13.12 -4.42
CA LYS A 75 -6.99 -13.00 -5.09
C LYS A 75 -6.70 -11.56 -5.52
N LEU A 76 -7.06 -10.63 -4.64
CA LEU A 76 -7.04 -9.20 -4.92
C LEU A 76 -5.97 -8.53 -4.09
N LEU A 77 -5.07 -7.82 -4.75
CA LEU A 77 -4.08 -6.96 -4.14
C LEU A 77 -4.44 -5.50 -4.39
N TYR A 78 -4.74 -4.77 -3.32
CA TYR A 78 -4.88 -3.33 -3.36
C TYR A 78 -3.53 -2.69 -3.05
N SER A 79 -3.01 -1.99 -4.05
CA SER A 79 -1.72 -1.33 -4.06
C SER A 79 -1.89 0.18 -4.03
N THR A 80 -0.85 0.90 -3.61
CA THR A 80 -0.95 2.36 -3.57
C THR A 80 -0.82 2.95 -4.98
N SER A 81 0.40 3.08 -5.51
CA SER A 81 0.62 3.74 -6.80
C SER A 81 1.83 3.20 -7.54
N PHE A 82 1.92 1.88 -7.62
CA PHE A 82 3.07 1.24 -8.25
C PHE A 82 2.91 1.09 -9.76
N ILE A 83 1.67 0.88 -10.20
CA ILE A 83 1.30 0.81 -11.61
C ILE A 83 0.15 1.77 -11.85
N TYR A 84 0.24 2.57 -12.90
CA TYR A 84 -0.75 3.58 -13.23
C TYR A 84 -1.58 3.07 -14.42
N PRO A 85 -2.77 2.45 -14.19
CA PRO A 85 -3.70 2.11 -15.25
C PRO A 85 -4.36 3.39 -15.76
N ILE A 86 -3.70 4.05 -16.72
CA ILE A 86 -4.24 5.21 -17.42
C ILE A 86 -4.42 4.80 -18.89
N PRO A 87 -5.65 4.49 -19.34
CA PRO A 87 -5.90 3.88 -20.65
C PRO A 87 -5.34 4.65 -21.85
N GLU A 88 -5.20 5.98 -21.73
CA GLU A 88 -4.84 6.88 -22.84
C GLU A 88 -3.39 7.38 -22.74
N ALA A 89 -2.62 6.96 -21.74
CA ALA A 89 -1.23 7.39 -21.55
C ALA A 89 -0.24 6.39 -22.17
N VAL A 90 0.92 6.91 -22.58
CA VAL A 90 2.08 6.05 -22.90
C VAL A 90 2.46 5.28 -21.64
N PHE A 91 2.46 3.95 -21.73
CA PHE A 91 2.70 3.07 -20.60
C PHE A 91 4.03 2.30 -20.74
N PRO A 92 4.81 2.15 -19.64
CA PRO A 92 4.68 2.92 -18.40
C PRO A 92 5.16 4.38 -18.58
N PRO A 93 4.67 5.34 -17.78
CA PRO A 93 5.33 6.64 -17.65
C PRO A 93 6.80 6.44 -17.25
N LYS A 94 7.72 7.13 -17.94
CA LYS A 94 9.17 6.91 -17.78
C LYS A 94 9.62 7.13 -16.34
N GLU A 95 9.06 8.14 -15.71
CA GLU A 95 9.28 8.53 -14.32
C GLU A 95 8.81 7.47 -13.32
N SER A 96 7.81 6.65 -13.69
CA SER A 96 7.26 5.60 -12.84
C SER A 96 7.99 4.26 -12.99
N ILE A 97 8.86 4.10 -14.01
CA ILE A 97 9.53 2.83 -14.30
C ILE A 97 10.26 2.24 -13.07
N PRO A 98 11.09 2.98 -12.32
CA PRO A 98 11.79 2.40 -11.17
C PRO A 98 10.82 1.85 -10.11
N LEU A 99 9.74 2.60 -9.85
CA LEU A 99 8.71 2.23 -8.89
C LEU A 99 7.91 1.00 -9.36
N SER A 100 7.54 0.97 -10.63
CA SER A 100 6.80 -0.16 -11.22
C SER A 100 7.64 -1.44 -11.26
N ARG A 101 8.94 -1.35 -11.60
CA ARG A 101 9.85 -2.51 -11.58
C ARG A 101 9.98 -3.09 -10.18
N TYR A 102 10.29 -2.25 -9.20
CA TYR A 102 10.38 -2.68 -7.80
C TYR A 102 9.13 -3.46 -7.36
N PHE A 103 7.95 -2.96 -7.70
CA PHE A 103 6.70 -3.60 -7.34
C PHE A 103 6.49 -4.93 -8.04
N VAL A 104 6.75 -5.01 -9.34
CA VAL A 104 6.60 -6.25 -10.11
C VAL A 104 7.60 -7.30 -9.64
N GLU A 105 8.84 -6.91 -9.37
CA GLU A 105 9.86 -7.80 -8.78
C GLU A 105 9.44 -8.30 -7.40
N TRP A 106 8.94 -7.41 -6.53
CA TRP A 106 8.40 -7.80 -5.23
C TRP A 106 7.21 -8.77 -5.38
N LEU A 107 6.27 -8.47 -6.28
CA LEU A 107 5.08 -9.28 -6.51
C LEU A 107 5.47 -10.68 -7.00
N ASP A 108 6.39 -10.78 -7.94
CA ASP A 108 6.88 -12.05 -8.49
C ASP A 108 7.58 -12.92 -7.43
N ASN A 109 8.19 -12.29 -6.41
CA ASN A 109 8.85 -12.98 -5.30
C ASN A 109 7.96 -13.17 -4.06
N SER A 110 6.76 -12.59 -4.04
CA SER A 110 5.89 -12.56 -2.85
C SER A 110 5.25 -13.91 -2.51
N GLY A 111 5.12 -14.80 -3.50
CA GLY A 111 4.37 -16.06 -3.37
C GLY A 111 2.84 -15.88 -3.25
N LEU A 112 2.32 -14.66 -3.41
CA LEU A 112 0.89 -14.38 -3.37
C LEU A 112 0.18 -14.87 -4.65
N ASP A 113 -1.00 -15.46 -4.49
CA ASP A 113 -1.88 -15.81 -5.60
C ASP A 113 -2.76 -14.58 -5.93
N VAL A 114 -2.32 -13.76 -6.88
CA VAL A 114 -2.96 -12.48 -7.24
C VAL A 114 -3.50 -12.54 -8.67
N GLU A 115 -4.81 -12.37 -8.81
CA GLU A 115 -5.52 -12.24 -10.09
C GLU A 115 -5.95 -10.80 -10.39
N HIS A 116 -6.14 -9.98 -9.35
CA HIS A 116 -6.62 -8.61 -9.48
C HIS A 116 -5.74 -7.64 -8.72
N ILE A 117 -5.29 -6.59 -9.40
CA ILE A 117 -4.52 -5.51 -8.77
C ILE A 117 -5.28 -4.21 -8.97
N TYR A 118 -5.56 -3.50 -7.87
CA TYR A 118 -6.19 -2.19 -7.88
C TYR A 118 -5.22 -1.17 -7.28
N ASN A 119 -5.07 -0.02 -7.94
CA ASN A 119 -4.24 1.08 -7.43
C ASN A 119 -5.11 2.23 -6.89
N VAL A 120 -4.56 3.00 -5.94
CA VAL A 120 -5.16 4.25 -5.46
C VAL A 120 -5.16 5.36 -6.53
N HIS A 121 -4.36 5.19 -7.58
CA HIS A 121 -4.22 6.12 -8.70
C HIS A 121 -4.50 5.43 -10.03
N GLY A 122 -4.94 6.23 -11.01
CA GLY A 122 -5.37 5.73 -12.31
C GLY A 122 -6.87 5.43 -12.35
N MET A 123 -7.30 4.73 -13.40
CA MET A 123 -8.67 4.32 -13.61
C MET A 123 -8.74 2.80 -13.70
N GLY A 124 -9.52 2.18 -12.80
CA GLY A 124 -9.79 0.75 -12.84
C GLY A 124 -8.65 -0.13 -12.28
N LYS A 125 -8.64 -1.38 -12.74
CA LYS A 125 -7.66 -2.40 -12.35
C LYS A 125 -6.39 -2.29 -13.21
N VAL A 126 -5.28 -2.77 -12.71
CA VAL A 126 -4.09 -3.05 -13.54
C VAL A 126 -4.41 -4.23 -14.45
N GLU A 127 -4.24 -4.04 -15.75
CA GLU A 127 -4.41 -5.11 -16.72
C GLU A 127 -3.13 -5.96 -16.81
N GLN A 128 -3.29 -7.24 -17.14
CA GLN A 128 -2.17 -8.19 -17.19
C GLN A 128 -1.03 -7.71 -18.10
N TRP A 129 -1.36 -7.14 -19.27
CA TRP A 129 -0.37 -6.64 -20.22
C TRP A 129 0.51 -5.54 -19.62
N GLN A 130 0.04 -4.80 -18.62
CA GLN A 130 0.81 -3.75 -17.95
C GLN A 130 1.88 -4.37 -17.05
N ASN A 131 1.54 -5.41 -16.29
CA ASN A 131 2.52 -6.17 -15.52
C ASN A 131 3.57 -6.77 -16.44
N ASP A 132 3.13 -7.40 -17.54
CA ASP A 132 4.04 -8.03 -18.50
C ASP A 132 4.92 -7.00 -19.21
N ALA A 133 4.39 -5.80 -19.53
CA ALA A 133 5.18 -4.72 -20.11
C ALA A 133 6.31 -4.28 -19.17
N ILE A 134 6.05 -4.16 -17.86
CA ILE A 134 7.08 -3.86 -16.86
C ILE A 134 8.10 -5.00 -16.73
N ARG A 135 7.64 -6.26 -16.65
CA ARG A 135 8.53 -7.44 -16.57
C ARG A 135 9.51 -7.52 -17.74
N ASN A 136 9.05 -7.13 -18.92
CA ASN A 136 9.83 -7.20 -20.16
C ASN A 136 10.63 -5.93 -20.46
N LEU A 137 10.64 -4.93 -19.56
CA LEU A 137 11.52 -3.77 -19.73
C LEU A 137 12.99 -4.21 -19.67
N PRO A 138 13.85 -3.69 -20.55
CA PRO A 138 15.28 -3.97 -20.53
C PRO A 138 15.97 -3.40 -19.29
#